data_AF-A0A7C0U0F9-F1
#
_entry.id   AF-A0A7C0U0F9-F1
#
_cell.length_a   1.000
_cell.length_b   1.000
_cell.length_c   1.000
_cell.angle_alpha   90.00
_cell.angle_beta   90.00
_cell.angle_gamma   90.00
#
_symmetry.space_group_name_H-M   'P 1'
#
loop_
_entity.id
_entity.type
_entity.pdbx_description
1 polymer ?
#
loop_
_entity_poly.entity_id
_entity_poly.type
_entity_poly.pdbx_seq_one_letter_code
_entity_poly.pdbx_strand_id
1 'polypeptide(L)'
;MLSARKKTGIQAIATTVLFTGLYFALTIALAPISYLPFQVRVSDVLIVMSAVVGLPAVYGVFFGCILANLFPVGYPANPVDVVAGSLANLIASYSAYKIAYQRSEKL
;
A
#
# COMPACT_ATOMS: atom_id res chain seq x y z
N MET A 1 21.96 -6.96 -14.51
CA MET A 1 21.02 -6.32 -15.45
C MET A 1 19.66 -7.03 -15.39
N LEU A 2 18.82 -6.70 -14.41
CA LEU A 2 17.42 -7.13 -14.46
C LEU A 2 16.75 -6.30 -15.57
N SER A 3 16.53 -6.93 -16.72
CA SER A 3 15.73 -6.36 -17.81
C SER A 3 14.30 -6.14 -17.28
N ALA A 4 14.06 -4.97 -16.69
CA ALA A 4 12.75 -4.53 -16.26
C ALA A 4 11.91 -4.27 -17.50
N ARG A 5 11.26 -5.32 -18.01
CA ARG A 5 10.28 -5.21 -19.09
C ARG A 5 9.21 -4.23 -18.59
N LYS A 6 9.05 -3.09 -19.27
CA LYS A 6 8.04 -2.09 -18.94
C LYS A 6 6.67 -2.80 -18.95
N LYS A 7 5.98 -2.84 -17.79
CA LYS A 7 4.65 -3.45 -17.70
C LYS A 7 3.72 -2.73 -18.68
N THR A 8 2.88 -3.49 -19.40
CA THR A 8 1.83 -2.91 -20.23
C THR A 8 0.78 -2.23 -19.34
N GLY A 9 0.00 -1.29 -19.88
CA GLY A 9 -0.99 -0.53 -19.10
C GLY A 9 -1.97 -1.45 -18.34
N ILE A 10 -2.41 -2.53 -18.97
CA ILE A 10 -3.32 -3.53 -18.36
C ILE A 10 -2.64 -4.27 -17.20
N GLN A 11 -1.39 -4.70 -17.37
CA GLN A 11 -0.64 -5.40 -16.31
C GLN A 11 -0.38 -4.49 -15.10
N ALA A 12 -0.14 -3.20 -15.33
CA ALA A 12 0.01 -2.22 -14.26
C ALA A 12 -1.29 -2.08 -13.46
N ILE A 13 -2.43 -1.86 -14.14
CA ILE A 13 -3.74 -1.74 -13.49
C ILE A 13 -4.10 -3.01 -12.72
N ALA A 14 -3.92 -4.19 -13.33
CA ALA A 14 -4.18 -5.46 -12.67
C ALA A 14 -3.33 -5.63 -11.40
N THR A 15 -2.04 -5.27 -11.46
CA THR A 15 -1.16 -5.30 -10.27
C THR A 15 -1.68 -4.34 -9.18
N THR A 16 -2.06 -3.12 -9.55
CA THR A 16 -2.62 -2.13 -8.60
C THR A 16 -3.86 -2.69 -7.91
N VAL A 17 -4.81 -3.23 -8.67
CA VAL A 17 -6.07 -3.80 -8.12
C VAL A 17 -5.78 -4.96 -7.16
N LEU A 18 -4.85 -5.84 -7.51
CA LEU A 18 -4.44 -6.95 -6.63
C LEU A 18 -3.86 -6.44 -5.30
N PHE A 19 -2.99 -5.44 -5.34
CA PHE A 19 -2.40 -4.85 -4.14
C PHE A 19 -3.45 -4.09 -3.30
N THR A 20 -4.38 -3.39 -3.94
CA THR A 20 -5.54 -2.75 -3.28
C THR A 20 -6.36 -3.77 -2.52
N GLY A 21 -6.77 -4.85 -3.19
CA GLY A 21 -7.59 -5.90 -2.60
C GLY A 21 -6.85 -6.63 -1.47
N LEU A 22 -5.56 -6.92 -1.67
CA LEU A 22 -4.74 -7.59 -0.66
C LEU A 22 -4.57 -6.73 0.60
N TYR A 23 -4.24 -5.44 0.45
CA TYR A 23 -4.12 -4.52 1.58
C TYR A 23 -5.46 -4.41 2.33
N PHE A 24 -6.57 -4.24 1.61
CA PHE A 24 -7.91 -4.12 2.18
C PHE A 24 -8.31 -5.39 2.95
N ALA A 25 -8.19 -6.56 2.31
CA ALA A 25 -8.53 -7.84 2.91
C ALA A 25 -7.69 -8.13 4.17
N LEU A 26 -6.39 -7.85 4.14
CA LEU A 26 -5.51 -8.07 5.28
C LEU A 26 -5.87 -7.15 6.45
N THR A 27 -6.19 -5.88 6.16
CA THR A 27 -6.56 -4.90 7.20
C THR A 27 -7.87 -5.27 7.88
N ILE A 28 -8.87 -5.73 7.12
CA ILE A 28 -10.16 -6.18 7.64
C ILE A 28 -10.07 -7.53 8.34
N ALA A 29 -9.34 -8.50 7.78
CA ALA A 29 -9.15 -9.80 8.42
C ALA A 29 -8.47 -9.65 9.79
N LEU A 30 -7.60 -8.66 9.94
CA LEU A 30 -6.96 -8.28 11.18
C LEU A 30 -7.64 -7.08 11.86
N ALA A 31 -8.93 -6.82 11.61
CA ALA A 31 -9.70 -5.78 12.28
C ALA A 31 -9.50 -5.69 13.81
N PRO A 32 -9.46 -6.80 14.60
CA PRO A 32 -9.26 -6.72 16.05
C PRO A 32 -7.85 -6.30 16.48
N ILE A 33 -6.95 -6.01 15.54
CA ILE A 33 -5.59 -5.50 15.79
C ILE A 33 -5.39 -4.16 15.05
N SER A 34 -5.98 -4.03 13.86
CA SER A 34 -5.87 -2.88 12.97
C SER A 34 -6.64 -1.63 13.44
N TYR A 35 -7.64 -1.75 14.32
CA TYR A 35 -8.48 -0.62 14.76
C TYR A 35 -8.43 -0.35 16.28
N LEU A 36 -7.40 -0.86 16.97
CA LEU A 36 -7.21 -0.61 18.40
C LEU A 36 -6.64 0.79 18.68
N PRO A 37 -6.69 1.25 19.94
CA PRO A 37 -6.00 2.47 20.38
C PRO A 37 -4.51 2.48 20.00
N PHE A 38 -3.87 1.30 20.04
CA PHE A 38 -2.58 1.04 19.40
C PHE A 38 -2.82 0.35 18.06
N GLN A 39 -2.86 1.14 16.98
CA GLN A 39 -3.15 0.67 15.64
C GLN A 39 -1.93 -0.06 15.03
N VAL A 40 -1.97 -1.39 15.03
CA VAL A 40 -0.94 -2.20 14.37
C VAL A 40 -1.50 -2.73 13.06
N ARG A 41 -1.03 -2.18 11.94
CA ARG A 41 -1.44 -2.61 10.59
C ARG A 41 -0.37 -3.49 9.97
N VAL A 42 -0.61 -4.79 9.98
CA VAL A 42 0.26 -5.75 9.29
C VAL A 42 0.26 -5.50 7.78
N SER A 43 -0.81 -4.90 7.24
CA SER A 43 -0.93 -4.49 5.84
C SER A 43 0.13 -3.46 5.41
N ASP A 44 0.76 -2.74 6.34
CA ASP A 44 1.85 -1.82 5.99
C ASP A 44 3.13 -2.54 5.53
N VAL A 45 3.25 -3.86 5.71
CA VAL A 45 4.33 -4.65 5.09
C VAL A 45 4.32 -4.55 3.56
N LEU A 46 3.15 -4.30 2.95
CA LEU A 46 3.01 -4.10 1.51
C LEU A 46 3.71 -2.82 1.02
N ILE A 47 3.95 -1.85 1.91
CA ILE A 47 4.73 -0.63 1.61
C ILE A 47 6.14 -1.03 1.21
N VAL A 48 6.78 -1.94 1.93
CA VAL A 48 8.14 -2.41 1.58
C VAL A 48 8.12 -3.18 0.27
N MET A 49 7.08 -3.96 0.00
CA MET A 49 6.92 -4.66 -1.28
C MET A 49 6.82 -3.72 -2.48
N SER A 50 6.40 -2.48 -2.29
CA SER A 50 6.38 -1.48 -3.37
C SER A 50 7.77 -1.15 -3.92
N ALA A 51 8.83 -1.33 -3.11
CA ALA A 51 10.22 -1.22 -3.55
C ALA A 51 10.59 -2.27 -4.60
N VAL A 52 9.99 -3.46 -4.54
CA VAL A 52 10.27 -4.59 -5.43
C VAL A 52 9.37 -4.56 -6.66
N VAL A 53 8.08 -4.26 -6.47
CA VAL A 53 7.06 -4.34 -7.54
C VAL A 53 6.95 -3.05 -8.36
N GLY A 54 7.29 -1.90 -7.78
CA GLY A 54 7.27 -0.61 -8.45
C GLY A 54 5.99 0.20 -8.22
N LEU A 55 5.82 1.27 -9.01
CA LEU A 55 4.69 2.23 -8.92
C LEU A 55 3.28 1.60 -8.80
N PRO A 56 2.93 0.49 -9.49
CA PRO A 56 1.60 -0.10 -9.34
C PRO A 56 1.27 -0.53 -7.90
N ALA A 57 2.27 -1.01 -7.15
CA ALA A 57 2.08 -1.38 -5.76
C ALA A 57 1.91 -0.14 -4.86
N VAL A 58 2.58 0.97 -5.18
CA VAL A 58 2.41 2.26 -4.47
C VAL A 58 0.95 2.72 -4.53
N TYR A 59 0.38 2.75 -5.74
CA TYR A 59 -1.02 3.10 -5.91
C TYR A 59 -1.95 2.07 -5.26
N GLY A 60 -1.61 0.78 -5.32
CA GLY A 60 -2.42 -0.28 -4.72
C GLY A 60 -2.54 -0.13 -3.20
N VAL A 61 -1.43 0.11 -2.51
CA VAL A 61 -1.40 0.33 -1.05
C VAL A 61 -2.17 1.61 -0.67
N PHE A 62 -2.05 2.68 -1.46
CA PHE A 62 -2.79 3.92 -1.23
C PHE A 62 -4.31 3.71 -1.31
N PHE A 63 -4.80 3.12 -2.40
CA PHE A 63 -6.23 2.85 -2.55
C PHE A 63 -6.73 1.81 -1.54
N GLY A 64 -5.91 0.81 -1.22
CA GLY A 64 -6.23 -0.17 -0.18
C GLY A 64 -6.41 0.47 1.19
N CYS A 65 -5.55 1.43 1.54
CA CYS A 65 -5.63 2.18 2.79
C CYS A 65 -6.89 3.06 2.87
N ILE A 66 -7.23 3.76 1.78
CA ILE A 66 -8.49 4.52 1.71
C ILE A 66 -9.69 3.60 1.94
N LEU A 67 -9.78 2.49 1.21
CA LEU A 67 -10.90 1.57 1.32
C LEU A 67 -11.00 0.97 2.73
N ALA A 68 -9.87 0.56 3.31
CA ALA A 68 -9.85 -0.05 4.64
C ALA A 68 -10.28 0.95 5.74
N ASN A 69 -9.95 2.23 5.58
CA ASN A 69 -10.36 3.26 6.54
C ASN A 69 -11.77 3.80 6.29
N LEU A 70 -12.31 3.66 5.06
CA LEU A 70 -13.69 4.04 4.74
C LEU A 70 -14.70 2.97 5.17
N PHE A 71 -14.30 1.69 5.15
CA PHE A 71 -15.11 0.56 5.60
C PHE A 71 -14.48 -0.16 6.80
N PRO A 72 -14.28 0.53 7.95
CA PRO A 72 -13.76 -0.10 9.15
C PRO A 72 -14.79 -1.07 9.74
N VAL A 73 -14.31 -2.18 10.27
CA VAL A 73 -15.15 -3.19 10.93
C VAL A 73 -14.97 -3.06 12.44
N GLY A 74 -16.06 -2.72 13.16
CA GLY A 74 -16.08 -2.68 14.63
C GLY A 74 -15.68 -1.34 15.28
N TYR A 75 -15.23 -0.35 14.51
CA TYR A 75 -14.92 1.00 14.98
C TYR A 75 -15.51 2.06 14.03
N PRO A 76 -15.88 3.27 14.52
CA PRO A 76 -16.32 4.35 13.66
C PRO A 76 -15.20 4.80 12.71
N ALA A 77 -15.56 5.13 11.48
CA ALA A 77 -14.62 5.69 10.52
C ALA A 77 -14.10 7.04 11.01
N ASN A 78 -12.77 7.15 11.14
CA ASN A 78 -12.10 8.39 11.43
C ASN A 78 -11.68 9.06 10.11
N PRO A 79 -12.32 10.16 9.68
CA PRO A 79 -11.98 10.83 8.41
C PRO A 79 -10.53 11.32 8.38
N VAL A 80 -9.97 11.65 9.55
CA VAL A 80 -8.57 12.05 9.68
C VAL A 80 -7.65 10.88 9.35
N ASP A 81 -7.95 9.67 9.81
CA ASP A 81 -7.12 8.49 9.51
C ASP A 81 -7.26 8.04 8.06
N VAL A 82 -8.43 8.28 7.43
CA VAL A 82 -8.63 8.03 6.00
C VAL A 82 -7.69 8.92 5.18
N VAL A 83 -7.61 10.22 5.48
CA VAL A 83 -6.82 11.17 4.69
C VAL A 83 -5.35 11.13 5.12
N ALA A 84 -5.05 11.33 6.40
CA ALA A 84 -3.69 11.37 6.90
C ALA A 84 -3.00 9.99 6.80
N GLY A 85 -3.72 8.90 7.08
CA GLY A 85 -3.17 7.54 6.99
C GLY A 85 -2.91 7.10 5.55
N SER A 86 -3.79 7.44 4.61
CA SER A 86 -3.55 7.14 3.19
C SER A 86 -2.39 7.97 2.62
N LEU A 87 -2.30 9.26 2.98
CA LEU A 87 -1.16 10.11 2.60
C LEU A 87 0.16 9.61 3.20
N ALA A 88 0.16 9.19 4.46
CA ALA A 88 1.34 8.60 5.10
C ALA A 88 1.79 7.33 4.36
N ASN A 89 0.85 6.44 4.03
CA ASN A 89 1.15 5.22 3.26
C ASN A 89 1.65 5.52 1.84
N LEU A 90 1.11 6.56 1.19
CA LEU A 90 1.57 7.00 -0.11
C LEU A 90 3.02 7.51 -0.05
N ILE A 91 3.33 8.37 0.92
CA ILE A 91 4.68 8.93 1.12
C ILE A 91 5.68 7.81 1.47
N ALA A 92 5.31 6.90 2.37
CA ALA A 92 6.14 5.78 2.77
C ALA A 92 6.41 4.83 1.60
N SER A 93 5.38 4.49 0.82
CA SER A 93 5.52 3.58 -0.31
C SER A 93 6.28 4.22 -1.47
N TYR A 94 6.03 5.50 -1.74
CA TYR A 94 6.76 6.24 -2.75
C TYR A 94 8.25 6.42 -2.39
N SER A 95 8.56 6.71 -1.12
CA SER A 95 9.95 6.80 -0.67
C SER A 95 10.67 5.45 -0.75
N ALA A 96 10.02 4.35 -0.37
CA ALA A 96 10.56 3.00 -0.53
C ALA A 96 10.86 2.66 -2.01
N TYR A 97 9.92 2.99 -2.91
CA TYR A 97 10.12 2.87 -4.36
C TYR A 97 11.31 3.69 -4.85
N LYS A 98 11.41 4.96 -4.45
CA LYS A 98 12.49 5.86 -4.87
C LYS A 98 13.86 5.38 -4.41
N ILE A 99 13.98 4.93 -3.16
CA ILE A 99 15.24 4.42 -2.61
C ILE A 99 15.70 3.17 -3.38
N ALA A 100 14.78 2.25 -3.67
CA ALA A 100 15.10 1.04 -4.42
C ALA A 100 15.57 1.35 -5.85
N TYR A 101 14.93 2.31 -6.52
CA TYR A 101 15.28 2.68 -7.88
C TYR A 101 16.62 3.42 -7.96
N GLN A 102 16.90 4.32 -7.01
CA GLN A 102 18.20 5.01 -6.92
C GLN A 102 19.36 4.06 -6.64
N ARG A 103 19.10 2.92 -5.97
CA ARG A 103 20.12 1.91 -5.68
C ARG A 103 20.47 1.07 -6.90
N SER A 104 19.58 0.96 -7.88
CA SER A 104 19.83 0.25 -9.14
C SER A 104 20.74 1.01 -10.11
N GLU A 105 20.95 2.32 -9.91
CA GLU A 105 21.81 3.16 -10.77
C GLU A 105 23.27 3.21 -10.27
N LYS A 106 23.52 2.80 -9.02
CA LYS A 106 24.85 2.83 -8.38
C LYS A 106 25.58 1.47 -8.39
N LEU A 107 25.03 0.46 -9.07
CA LEU A 107 25.59 -0.89 -9.23
C LEU A 107 25.85 -1.17 -10.70
#